data_AF-A0A099PEW6-F1
#
_entry.id   AF-A0A099PEW6-F1
#
_cell.length_a   1.000
_cell.length_b   1.000
_cell.length_c   1.000
_cell.angle_alpha   90.00
_cell.angle_beta   90.00
_cell.angle_gamma   90.00
#
_symmetry.space_group_name_H-M   'P 1'
#
loop_
_entity.id
_entity.type
_entity.pdbx_description
1 polymer ?
#
loop_
_entity_poly.entity_id
_entity_poly.type
_entity_poly.pdbx_seq_one_letter_code
_entity_poly.pdbx_strand_id
1 'polypeptide(L)'
;MTRYFFAIFIALAMLILNAAVLSVSLSGVTLIISLLAINSLSLSLILFWLGGYSRNPNKIKYLVLGHAALYLSAGVGMLALGYHVIEAQSCQFLLSDSHSNNLIHKAALWATENNFCPWLGAGLIAFGMFMAWPSLKLFIGIQAKGA
;
A
#
# COMPACT_ATOMS: atom_id res chain seq x y z
N MET A 1 13.75 -25.10 6.57
CA MET A 1 13.65 -24.61 5.17
C MET A 1 12.66 -23.46 5.03
N THR A 2 11.45 -23.56 5.59
CA THR A 2 10.37 -22.57 5.48
C THR A 2 10.75 -21.12 5.87
N ARG A 3 11.58 -20.93 6.90
CA ARG A 3 12.03 -19.58 7.31
C ARG A 3 12.79 -18.84 6.19
N TYR A 4 13.73 -19.51 5.52
CA TYR A 4 14.53 -18.85 4.48
C TYR A 4 13.75 -18.69 3.19
N PHE A 5 12.84 -19.63 2.90
CA PHE A 5 11.92 -19.51 1.77
C PHE A 5 11.06 -18.25 1.87
N PHE A 6 10.48 -17.96 3.04
CA PHE A 6 9.67 -16.75 3.23
C PHE A 6 10.49 -15.46 3.08
N ALA A 7 11.72 -15.43 3.58
CA ALA A 7 12.61 -14.27 3.41
C ALA A 7 12.96 -14.03 1.92
N ILE A 8 13.25 -15.10 1.18
CA ILE A 8 13.51 -15.03 -0.26
C ILE A 8 12.25 -14.56 -1.01
N PHE A 9 11.08 -15.06 -0.63
CA PHE A 9 9.79 -14.62 -1.19
C PHE A 9 9.57 -13.11 -0.98
N ILE A 10 9.83 -12.59 0.22
CA ILE A 10 9.72 -11.14 0.49
C ILE A 10 10.67 -10.35 -0.43
N ALA A 11 11.93 -10.78 -0.55
CA ALA A 11 12.90 -10.11 -1.38
C ALA A 11 12.49 -10.09 -2.87
N LEU A 12 12.01 -11.22 -3.39
CA LEU A 12 11.49 -11.33 -4.76
C LEU A 12 10.25 -10.45 -4.97
N ALA A 13 9.29 -10.49 -4.05
CA ALA A 13 8.07 -9.67 -4.14
C ALA A 13 8.41 -8.18 -4.12
N MET A 14 9.34 -7.75 -3.26
CA MET A 14 9.81 -6.37 -3.21
C MET A 14 10.47 -5.95 -4.52
N LEU A 15 11.33 -6.80 -5.09
CA LEU A 15 12.00 -6.51 -6.35
C LEU A 15 10.98 -6.37 -7.49
N ILE A 16 10.03 -7.29 -7.59
CA ILE A 16 8.98 -7.27 -8.62
C ILE A 16 8.10 -6.02 -8.47
N LEU A 17 7.65 -5.69 -7.25
CA LEU A 17 6.78 -4.52 -7.03
C LEU A 17 7.49 -3.20 -7.34
N ASN A 18 8.75 -3.05 -6.92
CA ASN A 18 9.53 -1.86 -7.25
C ASN A 18 9.80 -1.77 -8.76
N ALA A 19 10.14 -2.88 -9.41
CA ALA A 19 10.33 -2.92 -10.86
C ALA A 19 9.04 -2.56 -11.60
N ALA A 20 7.89 -3.08 -11.16
CA ALA A 20 6.59 -2.75 -11.74
C ALA A 20 6.29 -1.26 -11.62
N VAL A 21 6.48 -0.66 -10.44
CA VAL A 21 6.26 0.79 -10.25
C VAL A 21 7.22 1.64 -11.08
N LEU A 22 8.49 1.25 -11.18
CA LEU A 22 9.48 1.95 -11.99
C LEU A 22 9.28 1.77 -13.50
N SER A 23 8.57 0.72 -13.92
CA SER A 23 8.25 0.47 -15.33
C SER A 23 7.09 1.32 -15.88
N VAL A 24 6.31 1.94 -14.99
CA VAL A 24 5.17 2.79 -15.36
C VAL A 24 5.57 4.27 -15.30
N SER A 25 5.13 5.06 -16.28
CA SER A 25 5.31 6.51 -16.29
C SER A 25 4.36 7.17 -15.29
N LEU A 26 4.76 7.17 -14.02
CA LEU A 26 4.07 7.85 -12.92
C LEU A 26 4.66 9.25 -12.71
N SER A 27 3.84 10.17 -12.20
CA SER A 27 4.34 11.45 -11.72
C SER A 27 5.28 11.28 -10.53
N GLY A 28 6.21 12.22 -10.34
CA GLY A 28 7.22 12.13 -9.27
C GLY A 28 6.60 11.95 -7.88
N VAL A 29 5.48 12.63 -7.59
CA VAL A 29 4.77 12.51 -6.30
C VAL A 29 4.16 11.12 -6.15
N THR A 30 3.40 10.66 -7.14
CA THR A 30 2.75 9.34 -7.11
C THR A 30 3.80 8.22 -7.02
N LEU A 31 4.93 8.37 -7.72
CA LEU A 31 6.06 7.45 -7.66
C LEU A 31 6.64 7.36 -6.24
N ILE A 32 6.94 8.49 -5.61
CA ILE A 32 7.51 8.53 -4.24
C ILE A 32 6.55 7.87 -3.25
N ILE A 33 5.26 8.20 -3.30
CA ILE A 33 4.26 7.62 -2.40
C ILE A 33 4.13 6.10 -2.65
N SER A 34 4.15 5.66 -3.91
CA SER A 34 4.10 4.23 -4.26
C SER A 34 5.31 3.45 -3.74
N LEU A 35 6.51 4.00 -3.91
CA LEU A 35 7.74 3.42 -3.37
C LEU A 35 7.69 3.35 -1.85
N LEU A 36 7.20 4.40 -1.18
CA LEU A 36 7.04 4.39 0.28
C LEU A 36 6.06 3.29 0.74
N ALA A 37 4.95 3.12 0.03
CA ALA A 37 3.99 2.04 0.32
C ALA A 37 4.64 0.66 0.21
N ILE A 38 5.38 0.39 -0.87
CA ILE A 38 6.07 -0.90 -1.11
C ILE A 38 7.14 -1.17 -0.06
N ASN A 39 7.94 -0.15 0.29
CA ASN A 39 8.98 -0.29 1.31
C ASN A 39 8.38 -0.54 2.70
N SER A 40 7.28 0.14 3.02
CA SER A 40 6.53 -0.09 4.26
C SER A 40 5.92 -1.50 4.31
N LEU A 41 5.43 -2.02 3.17
CA LEU A 41 4.95 -3.40 3.04
C LEU A 41 6.07 -4.41 3.30
N SER A 42 7.24 -4.19 2.69
CA SER A 42 8.41 -5.03 2.87
C SER A 42 8.82 -5.07 4.34
N LEU A 43 8.88 -3.91 5.00
CA LEU A 43 9.16 -3.82 6.43
C LEU A 43 8.13 -4.61 7.26
N SER A 44 6.84 -4.48 6.96
CA SER A 44 5.78 -5.25 7.60
C SER A 44 6.02 -6.77 7.49
N LEU A 45 6.33 -7.25 6.29
CA LEU A 45 6.57 -8.68 6.04
C LEU A 45 7.83 -9.19 6.76
N ILE A 46 8.89 -8.38 6.80
CA ILE A 46 10.11 -8.70 7.57
C ILE A 46 9.80 -8.77 9.06
N LEU A 47 8.98 -7.86 9.59
CA LEU A 47 8.57 -7.87 11.00
C LEU A 47 7.69 -9.08 11.32
N PHE A 48 6.78 -9.47 10.42
CA PHE A 48 6.03 -10.73 10.58
C PHE A 48 6.95 -11.94 10.53
N TRP A 49 7.95 -11.96 9.66
CA TRP A 49 8.94 -13.02 9.61
C TRP A 49 9.74 -13.11 10.91
N LEU A 50 10.23 -11.96 11.41
CA LEU A 50 10.95 -11.88 12.69
C LEU A 50 10.05 -12.34 13.85
N GLY A 51 8.79 -11.88 13.91
CA GLY A 51 7.85 -12.27 14.97
C GLY A 51 7.42 -13.74 14.92
N GLY A 52 7.24 -14.29 13.72
CA GLY A 52 6.80 -15.68 13.52
C GLY A 52 7.89 -16.71 13.77
N TYR A 53 9.14 -16.39 13.43
CA TYR A 53 10.26 -17.34 13.54
C TYR A 53 11.23 -17.07 14.71
N SER A 54 11.06 -15.95 15.44
CA SER A 54 11.90 -15.66 16.62
C SER A 54 11.50 -16.49 17.83
N ARG A 55 12.52 -17.00 18.55
CA ARG A 55 12.37 -17.63 19.87
C ARG A 55 12.33 -16.63 21.02
N ASN A 56 12.53 -15.34 20.74
CA ASN A 56 12.61 -14.31 21.78
C ASN A 56 11.22 -13.96 22.34
N PRO A 57 11.10 -13.62 23.64
CA PRO A 57 9.84 -13.18 24.24
C PRO A 57 9.32 -11.87 23.62
N ASN A 58 10.21 -11.06 23.03
CA ASN A 58 9.86 -9.84 22.30
C ASN A 58 9.17 -10.10 20.94
N LYS A 59 8.92 -11.35 20.53
CA LYS A 59 8.30 -11.68 19.25
C LYS A 59 6.96 -10.99 19.00
N ILE A 60 6.17 -10.80 20.06
CA ILE A 60 4.85 -10.14 20.00
C ILE A 60 5.01 -8.69 19.54
N LYS A 61 6.07 -7.99 19.96
CA LYS A 61 6.34 -6.61 19.54
C LYS A 61 6.55 -6.52 18.03
N TYR A 62 7.29 -7.46 17.44
CA TYR A 62 7.49 -7.50 15.99
C TYR A 62 6.17 -7.75 15.24
N LEU A 63 5.30 -8.62 15.74
CA LEU A 63 4.00 -8.86 15.12
C LEU A 63 3.10 -7.61 15.17
N VAL A 64 3.06 -6.90 16.30
CA VAL A 64 2.30 -5.66 16.44
C VAL A 64 2.84 -4.56 15.53
N LEU A 65 4.16 -4.37 15.49
CA LEU A 65 4.80 -3.40 14.60
C LEU A 65 4.62 -3.76 13.12
N GLY A 66 4.69 -5.05 12.78
CA GLY A 66 4.41 -5.55 11.44
C GLY A 66 2.99 -5.23 11.01
N HIS A 67 2.01 -5.52 11.87
CA HIS A 67 0.61 -5.19 11.60
C HIS A 67 0.36 -3.69 11.43
N ALA A 68 0.97 -2.85 12.27
CA ALA A 68 0.88 -1.40 12.12
C ALA A 68 1.51 -0.92 10.80
N ALA A 69 2.69 -1.45 10.43
CA ALA A 69 3.33 -1.16 9.15
C ALA A 69 2.51 -1.65 7.94
N LEU A 70 1.78 -2.76 8.07
CA LEU A 70 0.86 -3.23 7.03
C LEU A 70 -0.25 -2.21 6.76
N TYR A 71 -0.92 -1.74 7.82
CA TYR A 71 -1.98 -0.73 7.68
C TYR A 71 -1.44 0.61 7.17
N LEU A 72 -0.23 0.98 7.59
CA LEU A 72 0.45 2.16 7.07
C LEU A 72 0.72 2.02 5.57
N SER A 73 1.28 0.89 5.14
CA SER A 73 1.53 0.58 3.73
C SER A 73 0.24 0.60 2.91
N ALA A 74 -0.84 -0.02 3.40
CA ALA A 74 -2.13 -0.02 2.72
C ALA A 74 -2.70 1.40 2.61
N GLY A 75 -2.62 2.21 3.67
CA GLY A 75 -3.06 3.60 3.66
C GLY A 75 -2.26 4.45 2.68
N VAL A 76 -0.93 4.32 2.67
CA VAL A 76 -0.04 5.02 1.72
C VAL A 76 -0.26 4.54 0.28
N GLY A 77 -0.54 3.26 0.06
CA GLY A 77 -0.90 2.72 -1.25
C GLY A 77 -2.22 3.30 -1.77
N MET A 78 -3.24 3.41 -0.91
CA MET A 78 -4.51 4.07 -1.25
C MET A 78 -4.32 5.56 -1.56
N LEU A 79 -3.42 6.24 -0.85
CA LEU A 79 -3.04 7.62 -1.17
C LEU A 79 -2.41 7.70 -2.57
N ALA A 80 -1.44 6.84 -2.90
CA ALA A 80 -0.83 6.81 -4.23
C ALA A 80 -1.86 6.58 -5.33
N LEU A 81 -2.78 5.62 -5.14
CA LEU A 81 -3.87 5.37 -6.08
C LEU A 81 -4.79 6.58 -6.23
N GLY A 82 -5.18 7.21 -5.12
CA GLY A 82 -6.04 8.40 -5.18
C GLY A 82 -5.39 9.58 -5.91
N TYR A 83 -4.10 9.83 -5.67
CA TYR A 83 -3.33 10.83 -6.41
C TYR A 83 -3.24 10.49 -7.91
N HIS A 84 -2.94 9.23 -8.22
CA HIS A 84 -2.86 8.78 -9.60
C HIS A 84 -4.17 8.99 -10.36
N VAL A 85 -5.31 8.70 -9.73
CA VAL A 85 -6.64 8.85 -10.34
C VAL A 85 -6.99 10.31 -10.61
N ILE A 86 -6.66 11.20 -9.66
CA ILE A 86 -6.91 12.64 -9.82
C ILE A 86 -6.06 13.19 -10.96
N GLU A 87 -4.79 12.80 -11.02
CA GLU A 87 -3.84 13.31 -12.02
C GLU A 87 -4.11 12.75 -13.42
N ALA A 88 -4.40 11.44 -13.52
CA ALA A 88 -4.72 10.79 -14.79
C ALA A 88 -6.14 11.11 -15.28
N GLN A 89 -6.97 11.77 -14.47
CA GLN A 89 -8.40 12.02 -14.69
C GLN A 89 -9.20 10.79 -15.14
N SER A 90 -8.71 9.59 -14.81
CA SER A 90 -9.25 8.34 -15.32
C SER A 90 -9.37 7.31 -14.21
N CYS A 91 -10.48 6.57 -14.24
CA CYS A 91 -10.70 5.45 -13.33
C CYS A 91 -10.24 4.13 -13.95
N GLN A 92 -9.31 4.17 -14.92
CA GLN A 92 -8.85 2.98 -15.66
C GLN A 92 -8.21 1.92 -14.79
N PHE A 93 -7.69 2.26 -13.61
CA PHE A 93 -7.23 1.28 -12.64
C PHE A 93 -8.35 0.33 -12.13
N LEU A 94 -9.63 0.72 -12.24
CA LEU A 94 -10.79 -0.14 -11.95
C LEU A 94 -11.26 -0.94 -13.17
N LEU A 95 -10.81 -0.58 -14.36
CA LEU A 95 -11.11 -1.25 -15.62
C LEU A 95 -10.12 -2.41 -15.80
N SER A 96 -10.28 -3.47 -14.99
CA SER A 96 -9.53 -4.70 -15.18
C SER A 96 -10.01 -5.39 -16.45
N ASP A 97 -9.13 -5.46 -17.45
CA ASP A 97 -9.19 -6.14 -18.74
C ASP A 97 -10.55 -6.14 -19.46
N SER A 98 -10.53 -5.76 -20.75
CA SER A 98 -11.66 -5.51 -21.67
C SER A 98 -12.78 -6.56 -21.78
N HIS A 99 -12.73 -7.64 -21.00
CA HIS A 99 -13.59 -8.80 -21.08
C HIS A 99 -14.52 -9.04 -19.88
N SER A 100 -14.45 -8.25 -18.80
CA SER A 100 -15.35 -8.47 -17.65
C SER A 100 -16.69 -7.73 -17.83
N ASN A 101 -17.76 -8.50 -18.03
CA ASN A 101 -19.16 -8.04 -18.07
C ASN A 101 -19.67 -7.57 -16.68
N ASN A 102 -18.77 -7.09 -15.82
CA ASN A 102 -19.03 -6.81 -14.43
C ASN A 102 -19.59 -5.40 -14.23
N LEU A 103 -20.52 -5.28 -13.28
CA LEU A 103 -21.10 -4.00 -12.82
C LEU A 103 -20.03 -2.95 -12.49
N ILE A 104 -18.87 -3.39 -11.98
CA ILE A 104 -17.73 -2.53 -11.63
C ILE A 104 -17.14 -1.86 -12.88
N HIS A 105 -17.04 -2.58 -14.01
CA HIS A 105 -16.54 -2.04 -15.26
C HIS A 105 -17.51 -0.98 -15.84
N LYS A 106 -18.82 -1.26 -15.80
CA LYS A 106 -19.85 -0.28 -16.21
C LYS A 106 -19.86 0.95 -15.31
N ALA A 107 -19.73 0.77 -14.00
CA ALA A 107 -19.64 1.87 -13.05
C ALA A 107 -18.37 2.71 -13.25
N ALA A 108 -17.22 2.09 -13.57
CA ALA A 108 -15.97 2.78 -13.85
C ALA A 108 -16.02 3.57 -15.17
N LEU A 109 -16.62 3.01 -16.23
CA LEU A 109 -16.87 3.74 -17.48
C LEU A 109 -17.81 4.92 -17.24
N TRP A 110 -18.94 4.70 -16.56
CA TRP A 110 -19.89 5.76 -16.23
C TRP A 110 -19.26 6.88 -15.38
N ALA A 111 -18.44 6.52 -14.39
CA ALA A 111 -17.74 7.50 -13.55
C ALA A 111 -16.68 8.29 -14.33
N THR A 112 -16.05 7.68 -15.34
CA THR A 112 -15.10 8.34 -16.25
C THR A 112 -15.84 9.30 -17.18
N GLU A 113 -16.96 8.88 -17.77
CA GLU A 113 -17.78 9.72 -18.66
C GLU A 113 -18.42 10.92 -17.94
N ASN A 114 -18.77 10.77 -16.66
CA ASN A 114 -19.44 11.81 -15.87
C ASN A 114 -18.47 12.63 -14.99
N ASN A 115 -17.16 12.55 -15.20
CA ASN A 115 -16.14 13.29 -14.41
C ASN A 115 -16.18 13.05 -12.89
N PHE A 116 -16.60 11.87 -12.44
CA PHE A 116 -16.60 11.49 -11.01
C PHE A 116 -15.26 10.90 -10.53
N CYS A 117 -14.31 10.62 -11.42
CA CYS A 117 -13.02 10.05 -11.07
C CYS A 117 -12.22 10.89 -10.04
N PRO A 118 -12.16 12.23 -10.12
CA PRO A 118 -11.50 13.04 -9.10
C PRO A 118 -12.12 12.88 -7.70
N TRP A 119 -13.45 12.71 -7.60
CA TRP A 119 -14.14 12.48 -6.34
C TRP A 119 -13.82 11.11 -5.75
N LEU A 120 -13.74 10.09 -6.61
CA LEU A 120 -13.27 8.76 -6.22
C LEU A 120 -11.83 8.82 -5.69
N GLY A 121 -10.95 9.54 -6.40
CA GLY A 121 -9.57 9.75 -5.98
C GLY A 121 -9.47 10.47 -4.63
N ALA A 122 -10.29 11.52 -4.41
CA ALA A 122 -10.37 12.20 -3.12
C ALA A 122 -10.87 11.27 -2.01
N GLY A 123 -11.83 10.39 -2.30
CA GLY A 123 -12.31 9.36 -1.38
C GLY A 123 -11.21 8.36 -1.01
N LEU A 124 -10.41 7.90 -1.98
CA LEU A 124 -9.26 7.02 -1.76
C LEU A 124 -8.19 7.70 -0.90
N ILE A 125 -7.92 8.98 -1.15
CA ILE A 125 -6.99 9.78 -0.34
C ILE A 125 -7.48 9.85 1.11
N ALA A 126 -8.74 10.25 1.32
CA ALA A 126 -9.31 10.38 2.66
C ALA A 126 -9.31 9.03 3.41
N PHE A 127 -9.69 7.95 2.73
CA PHE A 127 -9.66 6.59 3.28
C PHE A 127 -8.23 6.13 3.60
N GLY A 128 -7.27 6.43 2.72
CA GLY A 128 -5.85 6.14 2.92
C GLY A 128 -5.28 6.86 4.14
N MET A 129 -5.60 8.15 4.32
CA MET A 129 -5.23 8.90 5.52
C MET A 129 -5.85 8.29 6.78
N PHE A 130 -7.14 7.94 6.74
CA PHE A 130 -7.84 7.35 7.87
C PHE A 130 -7.23 5.99 8.30
N MET A 131 -6.87 5.13 7.33
CA MET A 131 -6.18 3.87 7.63
C MET A 131 -4.75 4.05 8.13
N ALA A 132 -4.00 5.01 7.56
CA ALA A 132 -2.62 5.27 7.95
C ALA A 132 -2.51 5.91 9.34
N TRP A 133 -3.51 6.68 9.76
CA TRP A 133 -3.46 7.51 10.96
C TRP A 133 -3.19 6.75 12.27
N PRO A 134 -3.90 5.66 12.62
CA PRO A 134 -3.62 4.90 13.83
C PRO A 134 -2.19 4.35 13.87
N SER A 135 -1.70 3.87 12.72
CA SER A 135 -0.33 3.36 12.60
C SER A 135 0.70 4.48 12.77
N LEU A 136 0.49 5.63 12.16
CA LEU A 136 1.37 6.80 12.29
C LEU A 136 1.44 7.25 13.75
N LYS A 137 0.30 7.33 14.43
CA LYS A 137 0.21 7.69 15.85
C LYS A 137 1.00 6.71 16.73
N LEU A 138 0.97 5.41 16.42
CA LEU A 138 1.74 4.40 17.13
C LEU A 138 3.25 4.62 16.97
N PHE A 139 3.73 4.85 15.74
CA PHE A 139 5.15 5.08 15.48
C PHE A 139 5.67 6.39 16.12
N ILE A 140 4.90 7.47 16.03
CA ILE A 140 5.24 8.75 16.69
C ILE A 140 5.27 8.58 18.21
N GLY A 141 4.30 7.87 18.79
CA GLY A 141 4.24 7.62 20.23
C GLY A 141 5.41 6.77 20.74
N ILE A 142 5.93 5.85 19.92
CA ILE A 142 7.14 5.07 20.26
C ILE A 142 8.38 5.97 20.24
N GLN A 143 8.53 6.83 19.22
CA GLN A 143 9.65 7.77 19.15
C GLN A 143 9.65 8.75 20.33
N ALA A 144 8.49 9.29 20.70
CA ALA A 144 8.35 10.24 21.81
C ALA A 144 8.65 9.65 23.20
N LYS A 145 8.54 8.32 23.38
CA LYS A 145 8.90 7.64 24.63
C LYS A 145 10.33 7.07 24.63
N GLY A 146 10.96 6.99 23.46
CA GLY A 146 12.32 6.47 23.29
C GLY A 146 13.41 7.55 23.30
N ALA A 147 13.04 8.83 23.26
CA ALA A 147 13.88 10.00 23.50
C ALA A 147 13.75 10.43 24.98
#